data_AF-A0AAJ2VA77-F1
#
_entry.id   AF-A0AAJ2VA77-F1
#
_cell.length_a   1.000
_cell.length_b   1.000
_cell.length_c   1.000
_cell.angle_alpha   90.00
_cell.angle_beta   90.00
_cell.angle_gamma   90.00
#
_symmetry.space_group_name_H-M   'P 1'
#
loop_
_entity.id
_entity.type
_entity.pdbx_description
1 polymer ?
#
loop_
_entity_poly.entity_id
_entity_poly.type
_entity_poly.pdbx_seq_one_letter_code
_entity_poly.pdbx_strand_id
1 'polypeptide(L)'
;MKNQHRGVALIEIAVGLTLLSIILLASFSLLSKGNEVTKAKSISSDWTQFAIAADAHFNSNRTAYIAAMTDGTDADKLCKVNVNSVTGESGTITYDPTLHRCAVDSSMLKFHAALPATTSDLNPYRERWVAIFKLVYDREDPPKPTGGVESFIVSATVDGSAPIVLADPKLYDSALTASGYTQGNGGVVPDADRSTCIASRAQNRYESCGAGWKINLPDFLTSAEVQAFANRLSK
;
A
#
# COMPACT_ATOMS: atom_id res chain seq x y z
N MET A 1 -18.00 58.05 39.81
CA MET A 1 -17.04 57.19 39.08
C MET A 1 -17.36 55.72 39.36
N LYS A 2 -18.22 55.05 38.56
CA LYS A 2 -18.55 53.63 38.80
C LYS A 2 -18.82 52.79 37.54
N ASN A 3 -18.79 53.40 36.34
CA ASN A 3 -19.14 52.72 35.08
C ASN A 3 -17.97 52.49 34.12
N GLN A 4 -16.78 53.06 34.38
CA GLN A 4 -15.61 52.88 33.50
C GLN A 4 -14.93 51.50 33.63
N HIS A 5 -15.09 50.81 34.76
CA HIS A 5 -14.45 49.50 34.98
C HIS A 5 -15.19 48.33 34.33
N ARG A 6 -16.49 48.48 34.01
CA ARG A 6 -17.30 47.40 33.43
C ARG A 6 -17.07 47.20 31.93
N GLY A 7 -16.77 48.28 31.19
CA GLY A 7 -16.46 48.20 29.75
C GLY A 7 -15.07 47.65 29.47
N VAL A 8 -14.08 48.02 30.29
CA VAL A 8 -12.70 47.53 30.16
C VAL A 8 -12.61 46.04 30.48
N ALA A 9 -13.28 45.57 31.55
CA ALA A 9 -13.30 44.15 31.91
C ALA A 9 -13.96 43.24 30.84
N LEU A 10 -15.03 43.71 30.18
CA LEU A 10 -15.68 42.95 29.10
C LEU A 10 -14.81 42.86 27.84
N ILE A 11 -14.12 43.95 27.49
CA ILE A 11 -13.18 43.95 26.36
C ILE A 11 -11.97 43.05 26.66
N GLU A 12 -11.45 43.08 27.89
CA GLU A 12 -10.31 42.27 28.31
C GLU A 12 -10.64 40.77 28.35
N ILE A 13 -11.84 40.40 28.80
CA ILE A 13 -12.36 39.02 28.72
C ILE A 13 -12.55 38.58 27.27
N ALA A 14 -13.12 39.44 26.42
CA ALA A 14 -13.31 39.14 25.01
C ALA A 14 -11.97 38.93 24.29
N VAL A 15 -11.00 39.83 24.50
CA VAL A 15 -9.65 39.73 23.95
C VAL A 15 -8.94 38.47 24.46
N GLY A 16 -9.03 38.18 25.77
CA GLY A 16 -8.49 36.96 26.37
C GLY A 16 -9.06 35.69 25.75
N LEU A 17 -10.38 35.63 25.50
CA LEU A 17 -11.03 34.49 24.85
C LEU A 17 -10.61 34.34 23.37
N THR A 18 -10.45 35.43 22.63
CA THR A 18 -9.91 35.38 21.26
C THR A 18 -8.46 34.88 21.22
N LEU A 19 -7.61 35.34 22.13
CA LEU A 19 -6.23 34.86 22.21
C LEU A 19 -6.17 33.37 22.57
N LEU A 20 -7.01 32.93 23.53
CA LEU A 20 -7.10 31.52 23.90
C LEU A 20 -7.57 30.64 22.73
N SER A 21 -8.56 31.09 21.97
CA SER A 21 -9.06 30.34 20.82
C SER A 21 -8.06 30.29 19.66
N ILE A 22 -7.27 31.35 19.43
CA ILE A 22 -6.17 31.33 18.46
C ILE A 22 -5.08 30.33 18.89
N ILE A 23 -4.69 30.31 20.17
CA ILE A 23 -3.71 29.37 20.70
C ILE A 23 -4.22 27.93 20.58
N LEU A 24 -5.47 27.67 20.93
CA LEU A 24 -6.08 26.35 20.80
C LEU A 24 -6.11 25.87 19.34
N LEU A 25 -6.52 26.73 18.40
CA LEU A 25 -6.51 26.41 16.97
C LEU A 25 -5.09 26.11 16.45
N ALA A 26 -4.09 26.86 16.88
CA ALA A 26 -2.69 26.59 16.56
C ALA A 26 -2.23 25.24 17.14
N SER A 27 -2.58 24.93 18.40
CA SER A 27 -2.28 23.64 19.03
C SER A 27 -2.95 22.47 18.32
N PHE A 28 -4.19 22.61 17.85
CA PHE A 28 -4.87 21.58 17.07
C PHE A 28 -4.13 21.23 15.78
N SER A 29 -3.59 22.24 15.08
CA SER A 29 -2.81 22.02 13.85
C SER A 29 -1.49 21.30 14.11
N LEU A 30 -0.87 21.49 15.28
CA LEU A 30 0.36 20.81 15.67
C LEU A 30 0.07 19.36 16.09
N LEU A 31 -1.00 19.16 16.86
CA LEU A 31 -1.47 17.83 17.28
C LEU A 31 -1.91 16.98 16.08
N SER A 32 -2.62 17.57 15.10
CA SER A 32 -3.04 16.86 13.90
C SER A 32 -1.84 16.37 13.08
N LYS A 33 -0.84 17.23 12.86
CA LYS A 33 0.41 16.87 12.17
C LYS A 33 1.20 15.81 12.93
N GLY A 34 1.27 15.91 14.27
CA GLY A 34 1.92 14.90 15.10
C GLY A 34 1.23 13.53 15.01
N ASN A 35 -0.09 13.52 14.97
CA ASN A 35 -0.88 12.29 14.81
C ASN A 35 -0.70 11.68 13.41
N GLU A 36 -0.66 12.49 12.35
CA GLU A 36 -0.39 12.04 10.98
C GLU A 36 0.99 11.39 10.85
N VAL A 37 2.04 12.01 11.41
CA VAL A 37 3.39 11.42 11.41
C VAL A 37 3.42 10.10 12.18
N THR A 38 2.72 10.02 13.32
CA THR A 38 2.67 8.79 14.12
C THR A 38 1.95 7.66 13.37
N LYS A 39 0.82 7.98 12.72
CA LYS A 39 0.09 7.05 11.87
C LYS A 39 0.92 6.60 10.67
N ALA A 40 1.61 7.51 10.00
CA ALA A 40 2.50 7.19 8.88
C ALA A 40 3.64 6.25 9.27
N LYS A 41 4.25 6.47 10.45
CA LYS A 41 5.26 5.55 11.02
C LYS A 41 4.68 4.17 11.35
N SER A 42 3.48 4.12 11.91
CA SER A 42 2.79 2.85 12.19
C SER A 42 2.53 2.07 10.91
N ILE A 43 1.97 2.71 9.87
CA ILE A 43 1.73 2.10 8.56
C ILE A 43 3.05 1.60 7.95
N SER A 44 4.10 2.41 8.01
CA SER A 44 5.42 2.03 7.52
C SER A 44 6.00 0.83 8.28
N SER A 45 5.77 0.73 9.59
CA SER A 45 6.17 -0.43 10.38
C SER A 45 5.40 -1.69 9.97
N ASP A 46 4.08 -1.60 9.82
CA ASP A 46 3.23 -2.73 9.36
C ASP A 46 3.67 -3.21 7.97
N TRP A 47 3.90 -2.28 7.05
CA TRP A 47 4.41 -2.57 5.71
C TRP A 47 5.78 -3.25 5.77
N THR A 48 6.70 -2.74 6.58
CA THR A 48 8.06 -3.29 6.70
C THR A 48 8.05 -4.70 7.29
N GLN A 49 7.20 -4.96 8.30
CA GLN A 49 7.03 -6.29 8.87
C GLN A 49 6.48 -7.28 7.83
N PHE A 50 5.48 -6.87 7.06
CA PHE A 50 4.95 -7.67 5.97
C PHE A 50 6.03 -7.95 4.91
N ALA A 51 6.77 -6.92 4.48
CA ALA A 51 7.82 -7.05 3.46
C ALA A 51 8.91 -8.04 3.89
N ILE A 52 9.42 -7.91 5.12
CA ILE A 52 10.43 -8.83 5.65
C ILE A 52 9.90 -10.27 5.70
N ALA A 53 8.65 -10.46 6.15
CA ALA A 53 8.05 -11.79 6.22
C ALA A 53 7.83 -12.40 4.82
N ALA A 54 7.36 -11.61 3.86
CA ALA A 54 7.17 -12.02 2.48
C ALA A 54 8.50 -12.42 1.84
N ASP A 55 9.54 -11.59 1.98
CA ASP A 55 10.86 -11.85 1.44
C ASP A 55 11.52 -13.07 2.10
N ALA A 56 11.37 -13.24 3.42
CA ALA A 56 11.89 -14.41 4.12
C ALA A 56 11.17 -15.70 3.69
N HIS A 57 9.86 -15.64 3.52
CA HIS A 57 9.06 -16.77 3.05
C HIS A 57 9.40 -17.13 1.60
N PHE A 58 9.56 -16.14 0.71
CA PHE A 58 10.02 -16.35 -0.65
C PHE A 58 11.41 -16.99 -0.66
N ASN A 59 12.38 -16.44 0.08
CA ASN A 59 13.76 -16.94 0.05
C ASN A 59 13.89 -18.35 0.63
N SER A 60 13.11 -18.70 1.67
CA SER A 60 13.10 -20.06 2.21
C SER A 60 12.46 -21.09 1.26
N ASN A 61 11.58 -20.66 0.37
CA ASN A 61 10.90 -21.51 -0.61
C ASN A 61 11.28 -21.18 -2.06
N ARG A 62 12.46 -20.56 -2.27
CA ARG A 62 12.82 -19.90 -3.54
C ARG A 62 12.66 -20.82 -4.74
N THR A 63 13.17 -22.05 -4.64
CA THR A 63 13.07 -23.04 -5.73
C THR A 63 11.63 -23.34 -6.12
N ALA A 64 10.75 -23.49 -5.14
CA ALA A 64 9.35 -23.79 -5.38
C ALA A 64 8.60 -22.57 -5.95
N TYR A 65 8.90 -21.36 -5.48
CA TYR A 65 8.38 -20.13 -6.09
C TYR A 65 8.85 -19.94 -7.53
N ILE A 66 10.13 -20.23 -7.83
CA ILE A 66 10.65 -20.15 -9.20
C ILE A 66 9.93 -21.14 -10.11
N ALA A 67 9.72 -22.38 -9.67
CA ALA A 67 8.93 -23.36 -10.43
C ALA A 67 7.51 -22.87 -10.65
N ALA A 68 6.82 -22.44 -9.58
CA ALA A 68 5.47 -21.88 -9.65
C ALA A 68 5.37 -20.70 -10.63
N MET A 69 6.35 -19.79 -10.66
CA MET A 69 6.39 -18.65 -11.59
C MET A 69 6.79 -19.03 -13.02
N THR A 70 7.51 -20.14 -13.21
CA THR A 70 7.98 -20.57 -14.53
C THR A 70 6.87 -21.34 -15.26
N ASP A 71 6.31 -22.37 -14.63
CA ASP A 71 5.42 -23.34 -15.28
C ASP A 71 4.11 -23.61 -14.50
N GLY A 72 3.90 -22.92 -13.37
CA GLY A 72 2.70 -23.07 -12.55
C GLY A 72 2.76 -24.25 -11.57
N THR A 73 3.88 -24.97 -11.47
CA THR A 73 4.05 -26.08 -10.51
C THR A 73 3.78 -25.60 -9.08
N ASP A 74 2.84 -26.26 -8.40
CA ASP A 74 2.43 -25.94 -7.02
C ASP A 74 1.99 -24.47 -6.82
N ALA A 75 1.56 -23.78 -7.88
CA ALA A 75 1.03 -22.42 -7.78
C ALA A 75 -0.20 -22.33 -6.86
N ASP A 76 -0.98 -23.40 -6.75
CA ASP A 76 -2.12 -23.52 -5.81
C ASP A 76 -1.68 -23.63 -4.32
N LYS A 77 -0.40 -23.89 -4.05
CA LYS A 77 0.16 -23.99 -2.69
C LYS A 77 0.96 -22.78 -2.27
N LEU A 78 1.42 -21.97 -3.24
CA LEU A 78 2.28 -20.82 -3.01
C LEU A 78 1.66 -19.52 -3.49
N CYS A 79 1.15 -19.49 -4.72
CA CYS A 79 0.69 -18.27 -5.40
C CYS A 79 -0.79 -18.01 -5.19
N LYS A 80 -1.19 -17.77 -3.94
CA LYS A 80 -2.58 -17.49 -3.60
C LYS A 80 -2.73 -16.26 -2.72
N VAL A 81 -3.85 -15.58 -2.92
CA VAL A 81 -4.33 -14.49 -2.08
C VAL A 81 -5.72 -14.81 -1.56
N ASN A 82 -6.12 -14.17 -0.47
CA ASN A 82 -7.43 -14.31 0.17
C ASN A 82 -7.76 -15.76 0.59
N VAL A 83 -6.78 -16.46 1.14
CA VAL A 83 -6.97 -17.83 1.64
C VAL A 83 -7.53 -17.82 3.06
N ASN A 84 -8.08 -18.95 3.50
CA ASN A 84 -8.28 -19.18 4.92
C ASN A 84 -6.90 -19.28 5.60
N SER A 85 -6.60 -18.36 6.52
CA SER A 85 -5.27 -18.28 7.15
C SER A 85 -4.93 -19.47 8.07
N VAL A 86 -5.85 -20.41 8.30
CA VAL A 86 -5.65 -21.61 9.12
C VAL A 86 -5.57 -22.86 8.24
N THR A 87 -6.46 -23.01 7.27
CA THR A 87 -6.53 -24.23 6.43
C THR A 87 -5.83 -24.09 5.08
N GLY A 88 -5.53 -22.87 4.63
CA GLY A 88 -4.98 -22.59 3.29
C GLY A 88 -5.98 -22.80 2.14
N GLU A 89 -7.20 -23.24 2.47
CA GLU A 89 -8.30 -23.44 1.53
C GLU A 89 -8.86 -22.11 1.04
N SER A 90 -9.68 -22.17 -0.02
CA SER A 90 -10.25 -21.00 -0.72
C SER A 90 -9.17 -20.06 -1.28
N GLY A 91 -9.55 -18.87 -1.74
CA GLY A 91 -8.64 -17.89 -2.32
C GLY A 91 -8.44 -18.01 -3.83
N THR A 92 -7.72 -17.04 -4.38
CA THR A 92 -7.51 -16.85 -5.81
C THR A 92 -6.07 -17.16 -6.15
N ILE A 93 -5.85 -18.03 -7.14
CA ILE A 93 -4.51 -18.30 -7.68
C ILE A 93 -4.05 -17.08 -8.48
N THR A 94 -2.83 -16.61 -8.23
CA THR A 94 -2.27 -15.37 -8.78
C THR A 94 -1.11 -15.59 -9.76
N TYR A 95 -0.77 -16.84 -10.02
CA TYR A 95 0.20 -17.21 -11.04
C TYR A 95 -0.21 -16.66 -12.41
N ASP A 96 0.74 -16.05 -13.12
CA ASP A 96 0.58 -15.67 -14.51
C ASP A 96 1.80 -16.14 -15.33
N PRO A 97 1.60 -16.98 -16.37
CA PRO A 97 2.67 -17.54 -17.19
C PRO A 97 3.33 -16.51 -18.12
N THR A 98 2.65 -15.40 -18.42
CA THR A 98 3.15 -14.37 -19.35
C THR A 98 4.07 -13.41 -18.62
N LEU A 99 3.70 -13.05 -17.39
CA LEU A 99 4.49 -12.17 -16.53
C LEU A 99 5.52 -12.94 -15.70
N HIS A 100 5.45 -14.27 -15.65
CA HIS A 100 6.26 -15.11 -14.77
C HIS A 100 6.22 -14.63 -13.31
N ARG A 101 5.00 -14.39 -12.82
CA ARG A 101 4.76 -13.80 -11.50
C ARG A 101 3.95 -14.71 -10.60
N CYS A 102 4.05 -14.42 -9.31
CA CYS A 102 3.33 -15.07 -8.23
C CYS A 102 3.04 -14.04 -7.15
N ALA A 103 1.80 -13.98 -6.65
CA ALA A 103 1.43 -13.02 -5.60
C ALA A 103 0.87 -13.72 -4.36
N VAL A 104 1.24 -13.21 -3.19
CA VAL A 104 0.82 -13.71 -1.88
C VAL A 104 0.40 -12.56 -0.99
N ASP A 105 -0.59 -12.80 -0.13
CA ASP A 105 -1.07 -11.80 0.81
C ASP A 105 -0.80 -12.20 2.27
N SER A 106 -1.23 -11.33 3.18
CA SER A 106 -1.13 -11.55 4.63
C SER A 106 -1.77 -12.87 5.07
N SER A 107 -2.88 -13.31 4.47
CA SER A 107 -3.52 -14.59 4.83
C SER A 107 -2.66 -15.80 4.45
N MET A 108 -2.02 -15.73 3.28
CA MET A 108 -1.16 -16.80 2.79
C MET A 108 0.10 -16.93 3.64
N LEU A 109 0.72 -15.80 4.00
CA LEU A 109 1.86 -15.79 4.90
C LEU A 109 1.51 -16.29 6.31
N LYS A 110 0.29 -16.02 6.81
CA LYS A 110 -0.18 -16.57 8.09
C LYS A 110 -0.40 -18.07 8.03
N PHE A 111 -0.99 -18.58 6.94
CA PHE A 111 -1.16 -20.02 6.74
C PHE A 111 0.18 -20.76 6.75
N HIS A 112 1.20 -20.19 6.11
CA HIS A 112 2.57 -20.73 6.12
C HIS A 112 3.38 -20.39 7.39
N ALA A 113 2.74 -19.79 8.41
CA ALA A 113 3.38 -19.34 9.64
C ALA A 113 4.57 -18.37 9.44
N ALA A 114 4.66 -17.71 8.29
CA ALA A 114 5.62 -16.64 8.01
C ALA A 114 5.22 -15.31 8.67
N LEU A 115 3.92 -15.13 8.92
CA LEU A 115 3.38 -14.05 9.76
C LEU A 115 2.67 -14.62 10.99
N PRO A 116 2.76 -13.94 12.15
CA PRO A 116 1.99 -14.33 13.34
C PRO A 116 0.49 -14.41 13.07
N ALA A 117 -0.18 -15.42 13.64
CA ALA A 117 -1.62 -15.58 13.50
C ALA A 117 -2.43 -14.38 14.05
N THR A 118 -1.86 -13.64 15.00
CA THR A 118 -2.43 -12.42 15.61
C THR A 118 -2.35 -11.19 14.70
N THR A 119 -1.54 -11.23 13.64
CA THR A 119 -1.45 -10.12 12.68
C THR A 119 -2.77 -9.96 11.95
N SER A 120 -3.24 -8.71 11.87
CA SER A 120 -4.42 -8.37 11.09
C SER A 120 -4.19 -8.67 9.61
N ASP A 121 -5.17 -9.33 9.00
CA ASP A 121 -5.20 -9.54 7.56
C ASP A 121 -5.31 -8.22 6.80
N LEU A 122 -6.03 -7.27 7.39
CA LEU A 122 -6.26 -5.95 6.84
C LEU A 122 -5.26 -4.94 7.39
N ASN A 123 -4.76 -4.08 6.51
CA ASN A 123 -3.91 -2.95 6.84
C ASN A 123 -4.76 -1.72 7.22
N PRO A 124 -4.14 -0.59 7.60
CA PRO A 124 -4.85 0.64 7.97
C PRO A 124 -5.71 1.26 6.86
N TYR A 125 -5.58 0.79 5.62
CA TYR A 125 -6.42 1.16 4.47
C TYR A 125 -7.64 0.26 4.30
N ARG A 126 -7.82 -0.71 5.21
CA ARG A 126 -8.85 -1.78 5.14
C ARG A 126 -8.70 -2.66 3.90
N GLU A 127 -7.48 -2.78 3.42
CA GLU A 127 -7.05 -3.62 2.30
C GLU A 127 -6.05 -4.66 2.80
N ARG A 128 -5.61 -5.57 1.94
CA ARG A 128 -4.54 -6.51 2.29
C ARG A 128 -3.23 -6.03 1.72
N TRP A 129 -2.15 -6.27 2.46
CA TRP A 129 -0.82 -6.24 1.87
C TRP A 129 -0.64 -7.46 0.99
N VAL A 130 -0.18 -7.24 -0.24
CA VAL A 130 0.07 -8.27 -1.24
C VAL A 130 1.49 -8.08 -1.76
N ALA A 131 2.31 -9.11 -1.65
CA ALA A 131 3.63 -9.19 -2.27
C ALA A 131 3.51 -9.88 -3.62
N ILE A 132 3.98 -9.23 -4.68
CA ILE A 132 4.06 -9.75 -6.04
C ILE A 132 5.53 -10.02 -6.32
N PHE A 133 5.87 -11.28 -6.56
CA PHE A 133 7.17 -11.72 -7.02
C PHE A 133 7.14 -11.97 -8.52
N LYS A 134 8.18 -11.55 -9.23
CA LYS A 134 8.29 -11.68 -10.68
C LYS A 134 9.70 -12.10 -11.07
N LEU A 135 9.82 -13.10 -11.95
CA LEU A 135 11.11 -13.49 -12.50
C LEU A 135 11.65 -12.42 -13.46
N VAL A 136 12.94 -12.09 -13.31
CA VAL A 136 13.64 -11.17 -14.21
C VAL A 136 14.24 -11.95 -15.37
N TYR A 137 13.81 -11.58 -16.57
CA TYR A 137 14.37 -12.08 -17.82
C TYR A 137 15.33 -11.04 -18.40
N ASP A 138 16.34 -11.52 -19.12
CA ASP A 138 17.18 -10.65 -19.91
C ASP A 138 16.41 -10.06 -21.11
N ARG A 139 17.09 -9.22 -21.88
CA ARG A 139 16.53 -8.59 -23.08
C ARG A 139 16.89 -9.35 -24.36
N GLU A 140 17.36 -10.60 -24.25
CA GLU A 140 17.69 -11.42 -25.42
C GLU A 140 16.39 -11.94 -26.08
N ASP A 141 16.51 -12.45 -27.31
CA ASP A 141 15.40 -13.09 -28.04
C ASP A 141 15.81 -14.53 -28.44
N PRO A 142 15.21 -15.59 -27.84
CA PRO A 142 14.17 -15.52 -26.81
C PRO A 142 14.72 -15.05 -25.45
N PRO A 143 13.89 -14.38 -24.61
CA PRO A 143 14.29 -13.94 -23.28
C PRO A 143 14.71 -15.13 -22.42
N LYS A 144 15.82 -14.99 -21.68
CA LYS A 144 16.30 -16.02 -20.76
C LYS A 144 16.20 -15.56 -19.30
N PRO A 145 15.92 -16.48 -18.36
CA PRO A 145 15.86 -16.14 -16.95
C PRO A 145 17.25 -15.77 -16.44
N THR A 146 17.35 -14.60 -15.79
CA THR A 146 18.61 -14.12 -15.18
C THR A 146 18.89 -14.76 -13.81
N GLY A 147 17.91 -15.46 -13.24
CA GLY A 147 17.92 -15.92 -11.85
C GLY A 147 17.53 -14.83 -10.83
N GLY A 148 17.37 -13.58 -11.28
CA GLY A 148 16.85 -12.48 -10.50
C GLY A 148 15.33 -12.56 -10.29
N VAL A 149 14.86 -12.06 -9.15
CA VAL A 149 13.43 -11.90 -8.85
C VAL A 149 13.21 -10.48 -8.37
N GLU A 150 12.22 -9.81 -8.96
CA GLU A 150 11.70 -8.52 -8.49
C GLU A 150 10.57 -8.76 -7.51
N SER A 151 10.56 -8.03 -6.39
CA SER A 151 9.46 -8.00 -5.45
C SER A 151 8.79 -6.62 -5.47
N PHE A 152 7.46 -6.62 -5.52
CA PHE A 152 6.66 -5.41 -5.46
C PHE A 152 5.51 -5.62 -4.48
N ILE A 153 5.38 -4.74 -3.48
CA ILE A 153 4.38 -4.86 -2.44
C ILE A 153 3.34 -3.76 -2.60
N VAL A 154 2.07 -4.14 -2.62
CA VAL A 154 0.93 -3.24 -2.76
C VAL A 154 -0.10 -3.46 -1.67
N SER A 155 -0.87 -2.41 -1.42
CA SER A 155 -2.15 -2.50 -0.72
C SER A 155 -3.24 -2.75 -1.76
N ALA A 156 -4.04 -3.81 -1.59
CA ALA A 156 -5.10 -4.15 -2.55
C ALA A 156 -6.31 -4.85 -1.91
N THR A 157 -7.48 -4.70 -2.54
CA THR A 157 -8.63 -5.59 -2.32
C THR A 157 -8.48 -6.86 -3.16
N VAL A 158 -8.43 -8.00 -2.49
CA VAL A 158 -8.19 -9.33 -3.11
C VAL A 158 -9.46 -10.16 -3.27
N ASP A 159 -10.59 -9.69 -2.74
CA ASP A 159 -11.92 -10.30 -2.84
C ASP A 159 -12.75 -9.75 -4.02
N GLY A 160 -12.12 -8.92 -4.87
CA GLY A 160 -12.80 -8.25 -5.98
C GLY A 160 -13.69 -7.08 -5.57
N SER A 161 -13.78 -6.77 -4.28
CA SER A 161 -14.48 -5.57 -3.80
C SER A 161 -13.74 -4.31 -4.24
N ALA A 162 -14.47 -3.20 -4.36
CA ALA A 162 -13.84 -1.91 -4.62
C ALA A 162 -12.97 -1.54 -3.41
N PRO A 163 -11.70 -1.12 -3.62
CA PRO A 163 -10.87 -0.64 -2.52
C PRO A 163 -11.51 0.55 -1.81
N ILE A 164 -11.49 0.52 -0.48
CA ILE A 164 -12.16 1.51 0.38
C ILE A 164 -11.50 2.89 0.26
N VAL A 165 -10.27 2.96 -0.27
CA VAL A 165 -9.40 4.15 -0.29
C VAL A 165 -9.78 5.19 -1.37
N LEU A 166 -10.56 4.84 -2.39
CA LEU A 166 -10.74 5.67 -3.59
C LEU A 166 -11.76 6.84 -3.47
N ALA A 167 -11.89 7.47 -2.30
CA ALA A 167 -12.70 8.68 -2.16
C ALA A 167 -12.15 9.76 -1.21
N ASP A 168 -11.05 9.51 -0.48
CA ASP A 168 -10.50 10.47 0.49
C ASP A 168 -9.07 10.91 0.12
N PRO A 169 -8.90 12.13 -0.42
CA PRO A 169 -7.59 12.72 -0.70
C PRO A 169 -6.61 12.67 0.49
N LYS A 170 -7.11 12.70 1.73
CA LYS A 170 -6.27 12.61 2.94
C LYS A 170 -5.61 11.25 3.11
N LEU A 171 -6.21 10.17 2.60
CA LEU A 171 -5.62 8.83 2.65
C LEU A 171 -4.44 8.70 1.68
N TYR A 172 -4.52 9.33 0.50
CA TYR A 172 -3.41 9.39 -0.44
C TYR A 172 -2.21 10.13 0.15
N ASP A 173 -2.42 11.33 0.70
CA ASP A 173 -1.35 12.12 1.34
C ASP A 173 -0.73 11.38 2.54
N SER A 174 -1.56 10.65 3.30
CA SER A 174 -1.09 9.80 4.39
C SER A 174 -0.24 8.63 3.90
N ALA A 175 -0.64 7.98 2.79
CA ALA A 175 0.13 6.91 2.16
C ALA A 175 1.45 7.41 1.58
N LEU A 176 1.44 8.59 0.95
CA LEU A 176 2.65 9.23 0.42
C LEU A 176 3.62 9.55 1.55
N THR A 177 3.13 10.10 2.65
CA THR A 177 3.94 10.36 3.85
C THR A 177 4.50 9.06 4.44
N ALA A 178 3.68 8.01 4.53
CA ALA A 178 4.13 6.70 5.00
C ALA A 178 5.23 6.10 4.10
N SER A 179 5.12 6.25 2.77
CA SER A 179 6.13 5.80 1.82
C SER A 179 7.51 6.42 2.09
N GLY A 180 7.55 7.68 2.54
CA GLY A 180 8.80 8.34 2.93
C GLY A 180 9.51 7.67 4.12
N TYR A 181 8.78 6.95 4.97
CA TYR A 181 9.34 6.20 6.12
C TYR A 181 9.73 4.76 5.79
N THR A 182 9.34 4.24 4.62
CA THR A 182 9.67 2.87 4.17
C THR A 182 11.10 2.72 3.61
N GLN A 183 12.01 3.64 3.96
CA GLN A 183 13.42 3.64 3.52
C GLN A 183 13.62 3.51 2.01
N GLY A 184 12.67 4.04 1.22
CA GLY A 184 12.72 4.02 -0.24
C GLY A 184 12.16 2.77 -0.91
N ASN A 185 11.70 1.76 -0.16
CA ASN A 185 11.20 0.50 -0.75
C ASN A 185 9.67 0.40 -0.82
N GLY A 186 8.95 1.33 -0.20
CA GLY A 186 7.50 1.46 -0.30
C GLY A 186 7.09 2.60 -1.23
N GLY A 187 5.94 2.43 -1.88
CA GLY A 187 5.38 3.39 -2.82
C GLY A 187 3.87 3.51 -2.68
N VAL A 188 3.29 4.38 -3.51
CA VAL A 188 1.86 4.65 -3.57
C VAL A 188 1.39 4.58 -5.00
N VAL A 189 0.22 3.97 -5.20
CA VAL A 189 -0.53 4.03 -6.45
C VAL A 189 -1.52 5.19 -6.38
N PRO A 190 -1.46 6.19 -7.27
CA PRO A 190 -2.36 7.31 -7.24
C PRO A 190 -3.73 6.95 -7.82
N ASP A 191 -4.75 7.67 -7.35
CA ASP A 191 -6.15 7.59 -7.75
C ASP A 191 -6.50 8.43 -8.99
N ALA A 192 -5.61 9.34 -9.36
CA ALA A 192 -5.69 10.23 -10.51
C ALA A 192 -4.27 10.62 -10.98
N ASP A 193 -4.16 11.35 -12.08
CA ASP A 193 -2.87 11.95 -12.46
C ASP A 193 -2.46 13.02 -11.42
N ARG A 194 -1.37 12.75 -10.70
CA ARG A 194 -0.81 13.66 -9.68
C ARG A 194 0.41 14.41 -10.19
N SER A 195 0.73 14.37 -11.50
CA SER A 195 1.93 14.90 -12.18
C SER A 195 3.27 14.28 -11.75
N THR A 196 3.44 14.02 -10.46
CA THR A 196 4.59 13.31 -9.88
C THR A 196 4.43 11.79 -10.00
N CYS A 197 3.20 11.30 -10.08
CA CYS A 197 2.86 9.90 -10.31
C CYS A 197 1.60 9.82 -11.17
N ILE A 198 1.66 9.09 -12.29
CA ILE A 198 0.60 9.09 -13.30
C ILE A 198 -0.32 7.89 -13.10
N ALA A 199 -1.62 8.15 -12.92
CA ALA A 199 -2.68 7.18 -13.14
C ALA A 199 -3.71 7.78 -14.09
N SER A 200 -3.63 7.42 -15.38
CA SER A 200 -4.46 8.01 -16.43
C SER A 200 -4.95 6.97 -17.42
N ARG A 201 -6.27 6.82 -17.50
CA ARG A 201 -6.92 6.00 -18.54
C ARG A 201 -6.62 6.52 -19.95
N ALA A 202 -6.63 7.84 -20.12
CA ALA A 202 -6.45 8.49 -21.42
C ALA A 202 -5.03 8.27 -21.98
N GLN A 203 -4.02 8.23 -21.10
CA GLN A 203 -2.63 7.98 -21.50
C GLN A 203 -2.27 6.48 -21.46
N ASN A 204 -3.20 5.61 -21.04
CA ASN A 204 -2.94 4.20 -20.73
C ASN A 204 -1.68 4.00 -19.88
N ARG A 205 -1.50 4.85 -18.87
CA ARG A 205 -0.30 4.89 -18.03
C ARG A 205 -0.70 4.85 -16.57
N TYR A 206 -0.16 3.87 -15.84
CA TYR A 206 -0.52 3.57 -14.47
C TYR A 206 0.74 3.29 -13.68
N GLU A 207 1.08 4.15 -12.75
CA GLU A 207 2.35 4.10 -12.03
C GLU A 207 2.15 3.83 -10.54
N SER A 208 3.10 3.14 -9.95
CA SER A 208 3.35 3.21 -8.50
C SER A 208 4.62 4.02 -8.30
N CYS A 209 4.60 4.93 -7.33
CA CYS A 209 5.71 5.84 -7.09
C CYS A 209 6.09 5.86 -5.61
N GLY A 210 7.39 5.82 -5.34
CA GLY A 210 7.94 6.04 -4.01
C GLY A 210 8.85 7.27 -3.98
N ALA A 211 9.70 7.34 -2.96
CA ALA A 211 10.63 8.45 -2.76
C ALA A 211 11.78 8.42 -3.81
N GLY A 212 11.49 8.92 -5.02
CA GLY A 212 12.48 9.10 -6.10
C GLY A 212 12.47 8.02 -7.18
N TRP A 213 11.59 7.01 -7.09
CA TRP A 213 11.42 5.97 -8.09
C TRP A 213 9.98 5.91 -8.60
N LYS A 214 9.81 5.34 -9.80
CA LYS A 214 8.52 5.06 -10.42
C LYS A 214 8.59 3.71 -11.11
N ILE A 215 7.52 2.93 -11.01
CA ILE A 215 7.34 1.70 -11.79
C ILE A 215 6.02 1.74 -12.53
N ASN A 216 5.96 1.07 -13.67
CA ASN A 216 4.74 0.93 -14.45
C ASN A 216 3.98 -0.31 -13.95
N LEU A 217 2.74 -0.14 -13.51
CA LEU A 217 1.93 -1.23 -12.95
C LEU A 217 1.69 -2.40 -13.92
N PRO A 218 1.48 -2.19 -15.24
CA PRO A 218 1.39 -3.28 -16.22
C PRO A 218 2.61 -4.22 -16.27
N ASP A 219 3.76 -3.80 -15.73
CA ASP A 219 4.93 -4.67 -15.66
C ASP A 219 4.78 -5.75 -14.57
N PHE A 220 3.86 -5.58 -13.62
CA PHE A 220 3.62 -6.45 -12.45
C PHE A 220 2.19 -6.99 -12.38
N LEU A 221 1.24 -6.33 -13.03
CA LEU A 221 -0.17 -6.66 -13.01
C LEU A 221 -0.61 -7.24 -14.35
N THR A 222 -1.47 -8.25 -14.30
CA THR A 222 -2.13 -8.82 -15.48
C THR A 222 -3.00 -7.79 -16.17
N SER A 223 -3.31 -8.02 -17.45
CA SER A 223 -4.22 -7.15 -18.20
C SER A 223 -5.59 -7.00 -17.51
N ALA A 224 -6.10 -8.05 -16.87
CA ALA A 224 -7.37 -8.00 -16.12
C ALA A 224 -7.27 -7.12 -14.87
N GLU A 225 -6.17 -7.22 -14.12
CA GLU A 225 -5.91 -6.38 -12.93
C GLU A 225 -5.68 -4.91 -13.33
N VAL A 226 -4.92 -4.65 -14.40
CA VAL A 226 -4.73 -3.30 -14.94
C VAL A 226 -6.06 -2.72 -15.40
N GLN A 227 -6.90 -3.50 -16.10
CA GLN A 227 -8.23 -3.05 -16.52
C GLN A 227 -9.13 -2.78 -15.32
N ALA A 228 -9.08 -3.63 -14.29
CA ALA A 228 -9.81 -3.41 -13.04
C ALA A 228 -9.34 -2.14 -12.33
N PHE A 229 -8.03 -1.86 -12.31
CA PHE A 229 -7.47 -0.61 -11.79
C PHE A 229 -7.91 0.60 -12.63
N ALA A 230 -7.74 0.54 -13.94
CA ALA A 230 -8.15 1.58 -14.87
C ALA A 230 -9.63 1.92 -14.69
N ASN A 231 -10.50 0.91 -14.61
CA ASN A 231 -11.94 1.05 -14.38
C ASN A 231 -12.31 1.77 -13.07
N ARG A 232 -11.37 1.89 -12.13
CA ARG A 232 -11.56 2.56 -10.83
C ARG A 232 -11.16 4.03 -10.83
N LEU A 233 -10.20 4.45 -11.66
CA LEU A 233 -9.76 5.86 -11.73
C LEU A 233 -10.97 6.72 -12.12
N SER A 234 -11.40 7.65 -11.26
CA SER A 234 -12.51 8.54 -11.59
C SER A 234 -12.25 9.20 -12.96
N LYS A 235 -13.30 9.33 -13.78
CA LYS A 235 -13.19 10.00 -15.08
C LYS A 235 -12.58 11.39 -14.95
#